data_AF-A0A847DXB0-F1
#
_entry.id   AF-A0A847DXB0-F1
#
_cell.length_a   1.000
_cell.length_b   1.000
_cell.length_c   1.000
_cell.angle_alpha   90.00
_cell.angle_beta   90.00
_cell.angle_gamma   90.00
#
_symmetry.space_group_name_H-M   'P 1'
#
loop_
_entity.id
_entity.type
_entity.pdbx_description
1 polymer ?
#
loop_
_entity_poly.entity_id
_entity_poly.type
_entity_poly.pdbx_seq_one_letter_code
_entity_poly.pdbx_strand_id
1 'polypeptide(L)'
;MTRIEFFENVLRDWLAHEDLTLFAGDWCDGAIMELCPAGKARLTGARYDEPFGGLRDIVLPGAGHHVHLDLGRFAQLVYRVAPSVCFGWKPAFEILFLTDDTPPRVGFRCGHGRPYDRSGTLAATVVDEFFGRHAEHARQRPELVRIEVERPAVPQRHAEVWRSIEERLCDA
;
A
#
# COMPACT_ATOMS: atom_id res chain seq x y z
N MET A 1 20.32 0.54 7.82
CA MET A 1 19.35 0.96 6.80
C MET A 1 18.74 2.29 7.24
N THR A 2 18.87 3.33 6.42
CA THR A 2 18.26 4.64 6.66
C THR A 2 16.73 4.56 6.50
N ARG A 3 16.01 5.61 6.91
CA ARG A 3 14.56 5.70 6.69
C ARG A 3 14.20 5.72 5.19
N ILE A 4 14.95 6.48 4.39
CA ILE A 4 14.76 6.54 2.94
C ILE A 4 15.01 5.18 2.30
N GLU A 5 16.10 4.50 2.65
CA GLU A 5 16.40 3.14 2.15
C GLU A 5 15.29 2.14 2.51
N PHE A 6 14.74 2.26 3.73
CA PHE A 6 13.63 1.41 4.15
C PHE A 6 12.38 1.61 3.27
N PHE A 7 11.90 2.85 3.13
CA PHE A 7 10.72 3.12 2.28
C PHE A 7 10.97 2.80 0.82
N GLU A 8 12.20 2.97 0.33
CA GLU A 8 12.59 2.56 -1.02
C GLU A 8 12.44 1.05 -1.20
N ASN A 9 12.95 0.24 -0.27
CA ASN A 9 12.84 -1.22 -0.32
C ASN A 9 11.38 -1.67 -0.26
N VAL A 10 10.59 -1.14 0.68
CA VAL A 10 9.15 -1.42 0.78
C VAL A 10 8.44 -1.14 -0.54
N LEU A 11 8.69 0.02 -1.14
CA LEU A 11 8.05 0.41 -2.39
C LEU A 11 8.51 -0.49 -3.55
N ARG A 12 9.78 -0.90 -3.60
CA ARG A 12 10.27 -1.88 -4.58
C ARG A 12 9.57 -3.23 -4.44
N ASP A 13 9.40 -3.71 -3.22
CA ASP A 13 8.71 -4.98 -2.98
C ASP A 13 7.29 -4.90 -3.54
N TRP A 14 6.56 -3.81 -3.25
CA TRP A 14 5.18 -3.63 -3.71
C TRP A 14 5.06 -3.43 -5.22
N LEU A 15 5.98 -2.69 -5.84
CA LEU A 15 6.01 -2.49 -7.30
C LEU A 15 6.43 -3.75 -8.08
N ALA A 16 6.96 -4.79 -7.41
CA ALA A 16 7.25 -6.07 -8.06
C ALA A 16 5.98 -6.83 -8.51
N HIS A 17 4.82 -6.44 -7.99
CA HIS A 17 3.51 -6.98 -8.35
C HIS A 17 3.03 -6.48 -9.71
N GLU A 18 2.45 -7.37 -10.52
CA GLU A 18 1.88 -7.01 -11.83
C GLU A 18 0.52 -6.33 -11.72
N ASP A 19 -0.30 -6.75 -10.74
CA ASP A 19 -1.66 -6.28 -10.53
C ASP A 19 -1.73 -5.34 -9.31
N LEU A 20 -0.97 -4.24 -9.36
CA LEU A 20 -0.93 -3.21 -8.32
C LEU A 20 -1.72 -1.97 -8.75
N THR A 21 -2.45 -1.34 -7.83
CA THR A 21 -2.99 0.01 -8.00
C THR A 21 -2.16 1.00 -7.19
N LEU A 22 -1.76 2.11 -7.80
CA LEU A 22 -1.14 3.24 -7.11
C LEU A 22 -2.21 4.29 -6.86
N PHE A 23 -2.19 4.91 -5.68
CA PHE A 23 -3.14 5.96 -5.37
C PHE A 23 -2.47 7.20 -4.78
N ALA A 24 -2.99 8.37 -5.15
CA ALA A 24 -2.54 9.67 -4.69
C ALA A 24 -3.74 10.53 -4.28
N GLY A 25 -3.59 11.28 -3.20
CA GLY A 25 -4.68 12.09 -2.62
C GLY A 25 -5.57 11.31 -1.65
N ASP A 26 -6.52 12.03 -1.08
CA ASP A 26 -7.42 11.56 -0.02
C ASP A 26 -8.87 11.90 -0.39
N TRP A 27 -9.79 10.98 -0.11
CA TRP A 27 -11.23 11.21 -0.31
C TRP A 27 -11.74 12.40 0.50
N CYS A 28 -11.18 12.63 1.70
CA CYS A 28 -11.51 13.78 2.53
C CYS A 28 -11.14 15.12 1.87
N ASP A 29 -10.17 15.11 0.94
CA ASP A 29 -9.76 16.28 0.16
C ASP A 29 -10.61 16.45 -1.12
N GLY A 30 -11.62 15.60 -1.33
CA GLY A 30 -12.59 15.67 -2.41
C GLY A 30 -12.26 14.84 -3.65
N ALA A 31 -11.05 14.30 -3.77
CA ALA A 31 -10.67 13.44 -4.89
C ALA A 31 -9.45 12.54 -4.58
N ILE A 32 -9.42 11.40 -5.26
CA ILE A 32 -8.29 10.47 -5.28
C ILE A 32 -7.90 10.15 -6.74
N MET A 33 -6.60 10.27 -7.01
CA MET A 33 -5.84 9.70 -8.11
C MET A 33 -5.72 8.18 -8.04
N GLU A 34 -6.22 7.39 -8.99
CA GLU A 34 -5.83 5.97 -9.14
C GLU A 34 -5.08 5.74 -10.46
N LEU A 35 -3.93 5.07 -10.39
CA LEU A 35 -3.14 4.65 -11.54
C LEU A 35 -3.03 3.12 -11.52
N CYS A 36 -3.53 2.48 -12.58
CA CYS A 36 -3.51 1.03 -12.77
C CYS A 36 -2.51 0.69 -13.88
N PRO A 37 -1.25 0.36 -13.56
CA PRO A 37 -0.23 0.09 -14.56
C PRO A 37 -0.57 -1.19 -15.35
N ALA A 38 -0.30 -1.21 -16.65
CA ALA A 38 -0.54 -2.38 -17.50
C ALA A 38 0.51 -3.51 -17.33
N GLY A 39 1.27 -3.48 -16.23
CA GLY A 39 2.38 -4.39 -15.92
C GLY A 39 3.23 -3.83 -14.79
N LYS A 40 4.40 -4.43 -14.54
CA LYS A 40 5.27 -4.04 -13.42
C LYS A 40 5.79 -2.61 -13.55
N ALA A 41 5.33 -1.74 -12.64
CA ALA A 41 5.91 -0.42 -12.47
C ALA A 41 7.31 -0.52 -11.87
N ARG A 42 8.17 0.47 -12.14
CA ARG A 42 9.57 0.45 -11.70
C ARG A 42 9.92 1.72 -10.94
N LEU A 43 10.51 1.55 -9.76
CA LEU A 43 11.11 2.65 -9.01
C LEU A 43 12.52 2.95 -9.54
N THR A 44 12.82 4.21 -9.84
CA THR A 44 14.19 4.65 -10.15
C THR A 44 15.10 4.54 -8.92
N GLY A 45 16.41 4.66 -9.10
CA GLY A 45 17.34 4.90 -7.99
C GLY A 45 17.39 6.38 -7.61
N ALA A 46 18.22 6.70 -6.62
CA ALA A 46 18.57 8.08 -6.28
C ALA A 46 19.23 8.80 -7.47
N ARG A 47 18.89 10.07 -7.64
CA ARG A 47 19.41 10.90 -8.75
C ARG A 47 19.88 12.30 -8.33
N TYR A 48 19.54 12.74 -7.13
CA TYR A 48 19.78 14.10 -6.66
C TYR A 48 20.42 14.08 -5.27
N ASP A 49 21.19 15.12 -4.97
CA ASP A 49 21.67 15.42 -3.63
C ASP A 49 20.62 16.19 -2.82
N GLU A 50 20.93 16.53 -1.57
CA GLU A 50 20.08 17.38 -0.73
C GLU A 50 19.79 18.74 -1.38
N PRO A 51 18.56 19.28 -1.25
CA PRO A 51 17.46 18.82 -0.41
C PRO A 51 16.56 17.74 -1.03
N PHE A 52 16.96 17.15 -2.16
CA PHE A 52 16.16 16.22 -2.96
C PHE A 52 16.66 14.78 -2.91
N GLY A 53 17.49 14.43 -1.93
CA GLY A 53 18.10 13.09 -1.79
C GLY A 53 17.07 11.95 -1.69
N GLY A 54 15.87 12.26 -1.19
CA GLY A 54 14.74 11.34 -1.10
C GLY A 54 13.95 11.13 -2.40
N LEU A 55 14.18 11.90 -3.46
CA LEU A 55 13.38 11.83 -4.68
C LEU A 55 13.58 10.51 -5.43
N ARG A 56 12.46 9.85 -5.77
CA ARG A 56 12.38 8.70 -6.66
C ARG A 56 11.20 8.87 -7.62
N ASP A 57 11.31 8.26 -8.79
CA ASP A 57 10.25 8.23 -9.79
C ASP A 57 9.69 6.81 -9.92
N ILE A 58 8.37 6.66 -9.94
CA ILE A 58 7.70 5.43 -10.38
C ILE A 58 7.42 5.56 -11.87
N VAL A 59 8.11 4.76 -12.66
CA VAL A 59 7.92 4.64 -14.10
C VAL A 59 6.86 3.58 -14.38
N LEU A 60 5.83 3.96 -15.14
CA LEU A 60 4.75 3.06 -15.55
C LEU A 60 5.04 2.47 -16.95
N PRO A 61 4.83 1.17 -17.17
CA PRO A 61 5.05 0.56 -18.48
C PRO A 61 4.23 1.22 -19.58
N GLY A 62 4.88 1.64 -20.67
CA GLY A 62 4.22 2.24 -21.82
C GLY A 62 3.71 3.67 -21.62
N ALA A 63 3.90 4.27 -20.44
CA ALA A 63 3.49 5.65 -20.19
C ALA A 63 4.62 6.65 -20.47
N GLY A 64 4.29 7.80 -21.05
CA GLY A 64 5.20 8.94 -21.18
C GLY A 64 5.33 9.77 -19.90
N HIS A 65 4.58 9.43 -18.84
CA HIS A 65 4.54 10.15 -17.58
C HIS A 65 4.82 9.22 -16.39
N HIS A 66 5.30 9.78 -15.28
CA HIS A 66 5.73 9.04 -14.09
C HIS A 66 5.23 9.73 -12.81
N VAL A 67 5.28 9.01 -11.69
CA VAL A 67 4.94 9.53 -10.37
C VAL A 67 6.21 9.96 -9.67
N HIS A 68 6.28 11.19 -9.18
CA HIS A 68 7.37 11.66 -8.32
C HIS A 68 7.03 11.45 -6.85
N LEU A 69 7.97 10.94 -6.07
CA LEU A 69 7.84 10.74 -4.63
C LEU A 69 9.10 11.24 -3.94
N ASP A 70 8.94 11.95 -2.82
CA ASP A 70 10.03 12.25 -1.90
C ASP A 70 9.96 11.31 -0.70
N LEU A 71 10.78 10.26 -0.72
CA LEU A 71 10.81 9.26 0.35
C LEU A 71 11.30 9.86 1.68
N GLY A 72 11.97 11.01 1.66
CA GLY A 72 12.41 11.71 2.87
C GLY A 72 11.26 12.26 3.70
N ARG A 73 10.11 12.51 3.05
CA ARG A 73 8.88 13.06 3.66
C ARG A 73 8.03 12.03 4.38
N PHE A 74 8.29 10.75 4.17
CA PHE A 74 7.55 9.70 4.85
C PHE A 74 8.13 9.43 6.24
N ALA A 75 7.21 9.21 7.18
CA ALA A 75 7.50 8.99 8.59
C ALA A 75 6.96 7.65 9.08
N GLN A 76 5.90 7.12 8.47
CA GLN A 76 5.29 5.86 8.87
C GLN A 76 4.77 5.06 7.67
N LEU A 77 4.81 3.73 7.78
CA LEU A 77 4.18 2.78 6.88
C LEU A 77 3.00 2.12 7.60
N VAL A 78 1.86 2.04 6.94
CA VAL A 78 0.67 1.35 7.45
C VAL A 78 0.25 0.28 6.48
N TYR A 79 0.26 -0.97 6.92
CA TYR A 79 -0.46 -2.04 6.26
C TYR A 79 -1.94 -1.92 6.65
N ARG A 80 -2.80 -1.58 5.70
CA ARG A 80 -4.23 -1.37 5.96
C ARG A 80 -5.08 -2.42 5.27
N VAL A 81 -5.98 -3.04 6.03
CA VAL A 81 -7.14 -3.75 5.48
C VAL A 81 -8.38 -2.90 5.73
N ALA A 82 -9.07 -2.49 4.68
CA ALA A 82 -10.24 -1.61 4.78
C ALA A 82 -11.32 -2.02 3.77
N PRO A 83 -12.61 -1.71 4.02
CA PRO A 83 -13.67 -2.05 3.08
C PRO A 83 -13.55 -1.19 1.83
N SER A 84 -13.63 -1.81 0.65
CA SER A 84 -13.54 -1.09 -0.64
C SER A 84 -14.82 -1.18 -1.44
N VAL A 85 -15.34 -0.03 -1.86
CA VAL A 85 -16.53 0.06 -2.72
C VAL A 85 -16.29 -0.64 -4.06
N CYS A 86 -15.08 -0.56 -4.61
CA CYS A 86 -14.70 -1.21 -5.87
C CYS A 86 -14.79 -2.74 -5.80
N PHE A 87 -14.67 -3.32 -4.60
CA PHE A 87 -14.80 -4.75 -4.35
C PHE A 87 -16.14 -5.13 -3.71
N GLY A 88 -17.14 -4.24 -3.76
CA GLY A 88 -18.46 -4.49 -3.18
C GLY A 88 -18.44 -4.54 -1.65
N TRP A 89 -17.61 -3.72 -1.02
CA TRP A 89 -17.37 -3.66 0.44
C TRP A 89 -16.62 -4.86 1.02
N LYS A 90 -16.02 -5.68 0.16
CA LYS A 90 -15.04 -6.68 0.58
C LYS A 90 -13.71 -6.01 0.98
N PRO A 91 -12.84 -6.71 1.72
CA PRO A 91 -11.51 -6.23 2.10
C PRO A 91 -10.63 -5.78 0.92
N ALA A 92 -10.10 -4.56 0.98
CA ALA A 92 -8.94 -4.14 0.20
C ALA A 92 -7.68 -4.23 1.05
N PHE A 93 -6.56 -4.52 0.39
CA PHE A 93 -5.25 -4.70 1.00
C PHE A 93 -4.33 -3.61 0.45
N GLU A 94 -4.00 -2.64 1.29
CA GLU A 94 -3.27 -1.43 0.93
C GLU A 94 -2.06 -1.22 1.85
N ILE A 95 -1.03 -0.56 1.34
CA ILE A 95 -0.04 0.12 2.16
C ILE A 95 -0.13 1.63 1.98
N LEU A 96 -0.06 2.34 3.10
CA LEU A 96 -0.09 3.80 3.16
C LEU A 96 1.27 4.29 3.66
N PHE A 97 1.82 5.27 2.95
CA PHE A 97 3.00 6.02 3.35
C PHE A 97 2.52 7.34 3.95
N LEU A 98 2.69 7.49 5.27
CA LEU A 98 2.26 8.67 6.00
C LEU A 98 3.41 9.68 6.13
N THR A 99 3.07 10.97 6.05
CA THR A 99 3.97 12.09 6.31
C THR A 99 4.14 12.34 7.82
N ASP A 100 5.11 13.18 8.20
CA ASP A 100 5.30 13.68 9.57
C ASP A 100 4.44 14.92 9.90
N ASP A 101 3.42 15.22 9.10
CA ASP A 101 2.47 16.29 9.39
C ASP A 101 1.75 16.06 10.73
N THR A 102 1.22 17.13 11.32
CA THR A 102 0.39 17.05 12.53
C THR A 102 -1.00 17.63 12.25
N PRO A 103 -2.05 16.78 12.08
CA PRO A 103 -2.03 15.31 12.13
C PRO A 103 -1.34 14.66 10.90
N PRO A 104 -0.86 13.40 11.00
CA PRO A 104 -0.25 12.70 9.88
C PRO A 104 -1.19 12.61 8.68
N ARG A 105 -0.65 12.78 7.46
CA ARG A 105 -1.42 12.68 6.21
C ARG A 105 -0.95 11.50 5.37
N VAL A 106 -1.85 10.94 4.58
CA VAL A 106 -1.50 9.93 3.57
C VAL A 106 -0.82 10.65 2.40
N GLY A 107 0.49 10.51 2.29
CA GLY A 107 1.25 11.10 1.18
C GLY A 107 1.16 10.25 -0.10
N PHE A 108 1.15 8.93 0.05
CA PHE A 108 1.05 7.98 -1.05
C PHE A 108 0.50 6.64 -0.57
N ARG A 109 -0.13 5.87 -1.45
CA ARG A 109 -0.56 4.50 -1.15
C ARG A 109 -0.49 3.61 -2.37
N CYS A 110 -0.35 2.31 -2.13
CA CYS A 110 -0.53 1.30 -3.17
C CYS A 110 -1.24 0.06 -2.59
N GLY A 111 -1.86 -0.73 -3.45
CA GLY A 111 -2.74 -1.81 -3.01
C GLY A 111 -2.93 -2.86 -4.09
N HIS A 112 -3.36 -4.05 -3.70
CA HIS A 112 -3.67 -5.11 -4.67
C HIS A 112 -4.85 -4.68 -5.56
N GLY A 113 -4.64 -4.64 -6.87
CA GLY A 113 -5.67 -4.29 -7.85
C GLY A 113 -6.65 -5.43 -8.12
N ARG A 114 -6.24 -6.68 -7.89
CA ARG A 114 -7.06 -7.89 -8.09
C ARG A 114 -6.94 -8.88 -6.92
N PRO A 115 -7.44 -8.53 -5.72
CA PRO A 115 -7.40 -9.43 -4.57
C PRO A 115 -8.36 -10.62 -4.70
N TYR A 116 -9.32 -10.55 -5.63
CA TYR A 116 -10.36 -11.56 -5.83
C TYR A 116 -10.23 -12.22 -7.20
N ASP A 117 -10.48 -13.52 -7.26
CA ASP A 117 -10.58 -14.24 -8.52
C ASP A 117 -11.90 -13.95 -9.26
N ARG A 118 -12.10 -14.57 -10.42
CA ARG A 118 -13.32 -14.39 -11.24
C ARG A 118 -14.61 -14.87 -10.55
N SER A 119 -14.51 -15.76 -9.57
CA SER A 119 -15.64 -16.21 -8.74
C SER A 119 -15.93 -15.25 -7.59
N GLY A 120 -15.06 -14.27 -7.36
CA GLY A 120 -15.13 -13.34 -6.25
C GLY A 120 -14.55 -13.88 -4.95
N THR A 121 -13.78 -14.97 -5.00
CA THR A 121 -13.09 -15.57 -3.86
C THR A 121 -11.77 -14.84 -3.60
N LEU A 122 -11.46 -14.58 -2.34
CA LEU A 122 -10.21 -13.93 -1.93
C LEU A 122 -9.04 -14.88 -2.23
N ALA A 123 -8.05 -14.39 -2.98
CA ALA A 123 -6.85 -15.16 -3.28
C ALA A 123 -5.99 -15.34 -2.01
N ALA A 124 -5.70 -16.59 -1.63
CA ALA A 124 -4.87 -16.88 -0.46
C ALA A 124 -3.46 -16.27 -0.57
N THR A 125 -2.89 -16.24 -1.78
CA THR A 125 -1.58 -15.62 -2.05
C THR A 125 -1.55 -14.14 -1.68
N VAL A 126 -2.63 -13.40 -1.91
CA VAL A 126 -2.71 -11.98 -1.54
C VAL A 126 -2.66 -11.79 -0.03
N VAL A 127 -3.36 -12.65 0.72
CA VAL A 127 -3.35 -12.64 2.18
C VAL A 127 -1.96 -12.99 2.69
N ASP A 128 -1.40 -14.11 2.25
CA ASP A 128 -0.10 -14.60 2.72
C ASP A 128 1.04 -13.60 2.38
N GLU A 129 1.04 -13.01 1.17
CA GLU A 129 2.00 -11.99 0.78
C GLU A 129 1.86 -10.70 1.59
N PHE A 130 0.62 -10.23 1.82
CA PHE A 130 0.37 -9.01 2.57
C PHE A 130 0.87 -9.13 4.02
N PHE A 131 0.45 -10.19 4.72
CA PHE A 131 0.84 -10.41 6.12
C PHE A 131 2.31 -10.80 6.25
N GLY A 132 2.85 -11.59 5.31
CA GLY A 132 4.27 -11.95 5.29
C GLY A 132 5.17 -10.72 5.12
N ARG A 133 4.82 -9.82 4.20
CA ARG A 133 5.56 -8.55 4.00
C ARG A 133 5.43 -7.61 5.18
N HIS A 134 4.24 -7.50 5.78
CA HIS A 134 4.07 -6.76 7.02
C HIS A 134 5.04 -7.27 8.09
N ALA A 135 5.05 -8.57 8.35
CA ALA A 135 5.92 -9.18 9.36
C ALA A 135 7.41 -8.96 9.03
N GLU A 136 7.79 -9.04 7.76
CA GLU A 136 9.15 -8.74 7.32
C GLU A 136 9.56 -7.29 7.56
N HIS A 137 8.75 -6.34 7.10
CA HIS A 137 9.06 -4.92 7.24
C HIS A 137 9.01 -4.47 8.71
N ALA A 138 8.06 -4.96 9.49
CA ALA A 138 7.97 -4.71 10.93
C ALA A 138 9.19 -5.25 11.68
N ARG A 139 9.76 -6.40 11.27
CA ARG A 139 11.01 -6.91 11.85
C ARG A 139 12.21 -6.00 11.54
N GLN A 140 12.22 -5.38 10.36
CA GLN A 140 13.32 -4.51 9.93
C GLN A 140 13.28 -3.14 10.61
N ARG A 141 12.09 -2.51 10.73
CA ARG A 141 11.89 -1.16 11.29
C ARG A 141 10.57 -1.09 12.08
N PRO A 142 10.45 -1.73 13.25
CA PRO A 142 9.20 -1.83 14.00
C PRO A 142 8.63 -0.48 14.42
N GLU A 143 9.49 0.53 14.59
CA GLU A 143 9.08 1.89 14.94
C GLU A 143 8.43 2.66 13.80
N LEU A 144 8.58 2.19 12.55
CA LEU A 144 8.02 2.81 11.35
C LEU A 144 6.78 2.08 10.82
N VAL A 145 6.51 0.85 11.27
CA VAL A 145 5.49 -0.02 10.66
C VAL A 145 4.36 -0.28 11.63
N ARG A 146 3.13 -0.19 11.13
CA ARG A 146 1.93 -0.63 11.84
C ARG A 146 0.96 -1.33 10.90
N ILE A 147 0.04 -2.08 11.49
CA ILE A 147 -1.09 -2.69 10.79
C ILE A 147 -2.40 -2.14 11.33
N GLU A 148 -3.33 -1.85 10.43
CA GLU A 148 -4.68 -1.36 10.75
C GLU A 148 -5.71 -2.19 10.00
N VAL A 149 -6.77 -2.61 10.71
CA VAL A 149 -7.92 -3.27 10.10
C VAL A 149 -9.19 -2.52 10.45
N GLU A 150 -9.76 -1.90 9.43
CA GLU A 150 -11.00 -1.15 9.53
C GLU A 150 -12.17 -2.07 9.16
N ARG A 151 -13.11 -2.23 10.10
CA ARG A 151 -14.32 -3.00 9.85
C ARG A 151 -15.40 -2.11 9.25
N PRO A 152 -16.18 -2.60 8.27
CA PRO A 152 -17.37 -1.90 7.84
C PRO A 152 -18.37 -1.76 9.02
N ALA A 153 -18.94 -0.57 9.19
CA ALA A 153 -19.96 -0.30 10.21
C ALA A 153 -21.32 -0.97 9.94
N VAL A 154 -21.51 -1.55 8.74
CA VAL A 154 -22.78 -2.12 8.28
C VAL A 154 -22.79 -3.64 8.46
N PRO A 155 -23.92 -4.29 8.82
CA PRO A 155 -23.93 -5.71 9.17
C PRO A 155 -23.58 -6.65 7.99
N GLN A 156 -22.69 -7.59 8.27
CA GLN A 156 -22.65 -8.97 7.77
C GLN A 156 -22.42 -9.27 6.27
N ARG A 157 -22.35 -8.31 5.33
CA ARG A 157 -21.91 -8.66 3.97
C ARG A 157 -20.45 -9.12 4.01
N HIS A 158 -20.21 -10.34 3.52
CA HIS A 158 -18.88 -10.98 3.47
C HIS A 158 -18.24 -11.24 4.84
N ALA A 159 -19.04 -11.44 5.90
CA ALA A 159 -18.55 -11.67 7.26
C ALA A 159 -17.53 -12.81 7.38
N GLU A 160 -17.69 -13.88 6.60
CA GLU A 160 -16.74 -15.00 6.58
C GLU A 160 -15.37 -14.59 6.04
N VAL A 161 -15.33 -13.75 5.00
CA VAL A 161 -14.07 -13.23 4.44
C VAL A 161 -13.38 -12.33 5.46
N TRP A 162 -14.13 -11.43 6.11
CA TRP A 162 -13.58 -10.58 7.17
C TRP A 162 -13.05 -11.38 8.36
N ARG A 163 -13.77 -12.42 8.80
CA ARG A 163 -13.30 -13.31 9.88
C ARG A 163 -12.00 -14.02 9.52
N SER A 164 -11.86 -14.51 8.30
CA SER A 164 -10.62 -15.17 7.85
C SER A 164 -9.38 -14.27 7.90
N ILE A 165 -9.56 -12.95 7.74
CA ILE A 165 -8.47 -11.97 7.86
C ILE A 165 -8.13 -11.71 9.32
N GLU A 166 -9.15 -11.64 10.19
CA GLU A 166 -8.96 -11.41 11.62
C GLU A 166 -8.23 -12.56 12.30
N GLU A 167 -8.55 -13.80 11.93
CA GLU A 167 -7.82 -14.98 12.41
C GLU A 167 -6.31 -14.86 12.12
N ARG A 168 -5.94 -14.35 10.92
CA ARG A 168 -4.53 -14.14 10.55
C ARG A 168 -3.85 -13.01 11.32
N LEU A 169 -4.59 -11.99 11.78
CA LEU A 169 -4.03 -10.93 12.63
C LEU A 169 -3.73 -11.42 14.03
N CYS A 170 -4.55 -12.32 14.58
CA CYS A 170 -4.34 -12.87 15.91
C CYS A 170 -3.12 -13.80 15.98
N ASP A 171 -2.73 -14.39 14.84
CA ASP A 171 -1.59 -15.29 14.72
C ASP A 171 -0.27 -14.59 14.33
N ALA A 172 -0.31 -13.28 14.04
CA ALA A 172 0.82 -12.48 13.55
C ALA A 172 1.49 -11.62 14.65
#